data_AF-F4Q8F6-F1
#
_entry.id   AF-F4Q8F6-F1
#
_cell.length_a   1.000
_cell.length_b   1.000
_cell.length_c   1.000
_cell.angle_alpha   90.00
_cell.angle_beta   90.00
_cell.angle_gamma   90.00
#
_symmetry.space_group_name_H-M   'P 1'
#
loop_
_entity.id
_entity.type
_entity.pdbx_description
1 polymer ?
#
loop_
_entity_poly.entity_id
_entity_poly.type
_entity_poly.pdbx_seq_one_letter_code
_entity_poly.pdbx_strand_id
1 'polypeptide(L)'
;MNLEKWVQVHPDYPPYLGYLSICKKQETPLKVAENSRDENIIKSVITNKQLFKTIIAVGRTIVIKCYNHHYSFPPVGWIIKNLNLFECHNYISLTSAEWIVRNQYYGLLEYKLKRNDHLHFSLASIQMMCNHLGGDMKLFNLIYEKKRSMFFSDTLLECAATSGNTQVFKILLDQTYPKRLNLFNQPSEFSRWIGTLYYLNLEEVDGSGVIETIEWILCQDPLNKEMMDSAHALSRSLTSLNKQEKRYIIFAYYFNQFSKHWEIVKNYHSPLVDMYTKYYSPIVQESMSLEDDMEFIKSLGEETLIFISFLIKLAHLTVKSLHFRDLSFLRCIWASLLEDEFELSKYVSRYMKPSKSLEILMFFQQKSQELGHPLYLEFFRAIRKKDHEMIEYLFQIDGHQKIIQELDNNGELFLTYTSYFNQKVAKILLDNPATPTIPNDQGWRTTLAVLMQLFSTIPI
;
A
#
# COMPACT_ATOMS: atom_id res chain seq x y z
N MET A 1 -6.11 -14.79 -1.45
CA MET A 1 -5.09 -15.85 -1.56
C MET A 1 -5.58 -17.06 -0.77
N ASN A 2 -5.69 -18.25 -1.39
CA ASN A 2 -6.21 -19.46 -0.74
C ASN A 2 -5.19 -19.98 0.30
N LEU A 3 -5.64 -20.23 1.54
CA LEU A 3 -4.78 -20.64 2.68
C LEU A 3 -3.97 -21.91 2.36
N GLU A 4 -4.52 -22.77 1.50
CA GLU A 4 -3.86 -23.99 1.02
C GLU A 4 -2.60 -23.72 0.22
N LYS A 5 -2.56 -22.63 -0.57
CA LYS A 5 -1.34 -22.24 -1.30
C LYS A 5 -0.28 -21.64 -0.39
N TRP A 6 -0.66 -21.05 0.74
CA TRP A 6 0.29 -20.47 1.69
C TRP A 6 1.04 -21.55 2.49
N VAL A 7 0.33 -22.62 2.88
CA VAL A 7 0.93 -23.75 3.61
C VAL A 7 1.92 -24.54 2.74
N GLN A 8 1.70 -24.60 1.42
CA GLN A 8 2.65 -25.26 0.50
C GLN A 8 3.99 -24.52 0.34
N VAL A 9 4.03 -23.21 0.63
CA VAL A 9 5.23 -22.37 0.44
C VAL A 9 6.06 -22.26 1.74
N HIS A 10 5.51 -22.65 2.89
CA HIS A 10 6.16 -22.48 4.20
C HIS A 10 6.01 -23.72 5.10
N PRO A 11 6.67 -24.85 4.77
CA PRO A 11 6.53 -26.12 5.50
C PRO A 11 7.10 -26.12 6.93
N ASP A 12 7.91 -25.11 7.30
CA ASP A 12 8.62 -25.07 8.59
C ASP A 12 7.84 -24.40 9.72
N TYR A 13 6.59 -23.97 9.48
CA TYR A 13 5.74 -23.38 10.52
C TYR A 13 4.77 -24.42 11.10
N PRO A 14 4.85 -24.75 12.41
CA PRO A 14 3.91 -25.68 13.02
C PRO A 14 2.50 -25.04 13.05
N PRO A 15 1.47 -25.73 12.54
CA PRO A 15 0.12 -25.19 12.57
C PRO A 15 -0.44 -25.28 13.99
N TYR A 16 -0.82 -24.13 14.56
CA TYR A 16 -1.69 -24.06 15.74
C TYR A 16 -3.11 -24.55 15.36
N LEU A 17 -3.25 -25.86 15.20
CA LEU A 17 -4.52 -26.55 14.94
C LEU A 17 -5.10 -27.00 16.29
N GLY A 18 -5.92 -26.15 16.90
CA GLY A 18 -6.64 -26.50 18.13
C GLY A 18 -7.98 -25.81 18.37
N TYR A 19 -8.25 -24.64 17.78
CA TYR A 19 -9.41 -23.83 18.25
C TYR A 19 -10.25 -23.12 17.17
N LEU A 20 -10.16 -23.50 15.89
CA LEU A 20 -10.96 -22.89 14.81
C LEU A 20 -12.04 -23.80 14.18
N SER A 21 -12.42 -24.91 14.82
CA SER A 21 -13.39 -25.85 14.24
C SER A 21 -14.87 -25.57 14.53
N ILE A 22 -15.26 -24.39 15.04
CA ILE A 22 -16.68 -24.07 15.33
C ILE A 22 -17.25 -22.98 14.40
N CYS A 23 -16.45 -22.31 13.57
CA CYS A 23 -16.95 -21.28 12.64
C CYS A 23 -16.51 -21.50 11.19
N LYS A 24 -16.78 -22.69 10.63
CA LYS A 24 -16.87 -22.87 9.18
C LYS A 24 -18.31 -23.13 8.78
N LYS A 25 -19.09 -22.06 8.62
CA LYS A 25 -20.25 -22.09 7.71
C LYS A 25 -19.71 -21.90 6.30
N GLN A 26 -20.04 -22.83 5.42
CA GLN A 26 -19.81 -22.73 3.99
C GLN A 26 -20.51 -21.47 3.45
N GLU A 27 -19.75 -20.60 2.77
CA GLU A 27 -20.30 -19.53 1.95
C GLU A 27 -20.86 -20.16 0.66
N THR A 28 -22.11 -20.61 0.74
CA THR A 28 -22.97 -20.69 -0.44
C THR A 28 -23.63 -19.32 -0.68
N PRO A 29 -23.92 -18.94 -1.93
CA PRO A 29 -24.55 -17.66 -2.23
C PRO A 29 -25.91 -17.61 -1.52
N LEU A 30 -26.06 -16.69 -0.57
CA LEU A 30 -27.31 -16.46 0.13
C LEU A 30 -28.39 -16.08 -0.90
N LYS A 31 -29.35 -16.98 -1.12
CA LYS A 31 -30.62 -16.62 -1.74
C LYS A 31 -31.34 -15.66 -0.79
N VAL A 32 -31.67 -14.48 -1.32
CA VAL A 32 -32.28 -13.30 -0.67
C VAL A 32 -33.67 -13.56 -0.01
N ALA A 33 -34.12 -14.80 0.10
CA ALA A 33 -35.47 -15.14 0.58
C ALA A 33 -35.60 -15.29 2.11
N GLU A 34 -34.50 -15.50 2.87
CA GLU A 34 -34.58 -15.76 4.32
C GLU A 34 -34.66 -14.50 5.21
N ASN A 35 -34.26 -13.32 4.71
CA ASN A 35 -34.23 -12.09 5.54
C ASN A 35 -35.62 -11.57 5.95
N SER A 36 -36.68 -11.88 5.20
CA SER A 36 -38.01 -11.35 5.49
C SER A 36 -38.65 -11.93 6.77
N ARG A 37 -38.28 -13.16 7.15
CA ARG A 37 -38.82 -13.83 8.34
C ARG A 37 -38.17 -13.29 9.61
N ASP A 38 -36.86 -13.07 9.57
CA ASP A 38 -36.10 -12.52 10.69
C ASP A 38 -36.45 -11.06 10.95
N GLU A 39 -36.66 -10.25 9.90
CA GLU A 39 -37.17 -8.88 10.06
C GLU A 39 -38.54 -8.85 10.74
N ASN A 40 -39.47 -9.73 10.37
CA ASN A 40 -40.79 -9.79 10.99
C ASN A 40 -40.72 -10.22 12.46
N ILE A 41 -39.83 -11.16 12.79
CA ILE A 41 -39.61 -11.58 14.18
C ILE A 41 -39.00 -10.45 14.98
N ILE A 42 -37.91 -9.83 14.50
CA ILE A 42 -37.26 -8.67 15.15
C ILE A 42 -38.27 -7.54 15.34
N LYS A 43 -39.06 -7.22 14.31
CA LYS A 43 -40.10 -6.20 14.38
C LYS A 43 -41.19 -6.56 15.38
N SER A 44 -41.63 -7.82 15.44
CA SER A 44 -42.61 -8.28 16.45
C SER A 44 -42.06 -8.18 17.89
N VAL A 45 -40.77 -8.45 18.07
CA VAL A 45 -40.09 -8.36 19.38
C VAL A 45 -39.91 -6.90 19.80
N ILE A 46 -39.49 -6.02 18.89
CA ILE A 46 -39.27 -4.59 19.17
C ILE A 46 -40.60 -3.86 19.38
N THR A 47 -41.65 -4.22 18.64
CA THR A 47 -43.00 -3.61 18.79
C THR A 47 -43.73 -4.10 20.03
N ASN A 48 -43.41 -5.30 20.53
CA ASN A 48 -43.90 -5.78 21.81
C ASN A 48 -43.11 -5.14 22.98
N LYS A 49 -43.60 -3.98 23.43
CA LYS A 49 -43.00 -3.17 24.50
C LYS A 49 -42.68 -3.96 25.77
N GLN A 50 -43.49 -4.96 26.14
CA GLN A 50 -43.27 -5.75 27.35
C GLN A 50 -42.16 -6.78 27.15
N LEU A 51 -42.15 -7.46 26.00
CA LEU A 51 -41.10 -8.41 25.64
C LEU A 51 -39.74 -7.72 25.52
N PHE A 52 -39.69 -6.57 24.85
CA PHE A 52 -38.47 -5.76 24.74
C PHE A 52 -37.94 -5.33 26.12
N LYS A 53 -38.82 -4.80 27.00
CA LYS A 53 -38.45 -4.47 28.39
C LYS A 53 -37.89 -5.67 29.15
N THR A 54 -38.48 -6.85 28.96
CA THR A 54 -38.05 -8.09 29.61
C THR A 54 -36.68 -8.53 29.11
N ILE A 55 -36.43 -8.50 27.80
CA ILE A 55 -35.12 -8.82 27.20
C ILE A 55 -34.04 -7.90 27.76
N ILE A 56 -34.27 -6.59 27.80
CA ILE A 56 -33.33 -5.61 28.36
C ILE A 56 -33.10 -5.84 29.86
N ALA A 57 -34.16 -6.13 30.63
CA ALA A 57 -34.06 -6.42 32.06
C ALA A 57 -33.26 -7.69 32.34
N VAL A 58 -33.49 -8.76 31.58
CA VAL A 58 -32.74 -10.02 31.67
C VAL A 58 -31.28 -9.79 31.32
N GLY A 59 -31.00 -9.09 30.22
CA GLY A 59 -29.63 -8.72 29.81
C GLY A 59 -28.87 -7.95 30.89
N ARG A 60 -29.52 -6.98 31.56
CA ARG A 60 -28.93 -6.22 32.68
C ARG A 60 -28.71 -7.08 33.94
N THR A 61 -29.62 -8.00 34.23
CA THR A 61 -29.55 -8.83 35.46
C THR A 61 -28.42 -9.86 35.40
N ILE A 62 -28.13 -10.39 34.20
CA ILE A 62 -27.05 -11.36 33.97
C ILE A 62 -25.69 -10.73 34.30
N VAL A 63 -25.49 -9.44 34.00
CA VAL A 63 -24.23 -8.72 34.28
C VAL A 63 -24.00 -8.52 35.79
N ILE A 64 -25.06 -8.27 36.57
CA ILE A 64 -24.95 -7.99 38.01
C ILE A 64 -24.65 -9.26 38.83
N LYS A 65 -25.21 -10.42 38.45
CA LYS A 65 -24.99 -11.67 39.20
C LYS A 65 -23.56 -12.21 39.07
N CYS A 66 -22.86 -11.90 37.98
CA CYS A 66 -21.46 -12.33 37.78
C CYS A 66 -20.44 -11.53 38.63
N TYR A 67 -20.82 -10.41 39.25
CA TYR A 67 -19.92 -9.60 40.07
C TYR A 67 -19.95 -9.97 41.58
N ASN A 68 -20.99 -10.67 42.05
CA ASN A 68 -21.20 -10.89 43.49
C ASN A 68 -20.82 -12.30 43.99
N HIS A 69 -20.15 -13.12 43.18
CA HIS A 69 -19.56 -14.37 43.67
C HIS A 69 -18.04 -14.22 43.85
N HIS A 70 -17.67 -13.74 45.05
CA HIS A 70 -16.38 -13.97 45.66
C HIS A 70 -16.22 -15.47 45.97
N TYR A 71 -15.81 -16.27 44.99
CA TYR A 71 -15.20 -17.57 45.27
C TYR A 71 -13.96 -17.77 44.40
N SER A 72 -12.90 -18.14 45.10
CA SER A 72 -11.52 -18.29 44.68
C SER A 72 -11.28 -19.60 43.93
N PHE A 73 -11.39 -19.59 42.61
CA PHE A 73 -10.75 -20.53 41.66
C PHE A 73 -10.62 -19.85 40.26
N PRO A 74 -9.65 -20.21 39.40
CA PRO A 74 -9.12 -19.36 38.31
C PRO A 74 -9.83 -19.59 36.94
N PRO A 75 -9.44 -18.91 35.85
CA PRO A 75 -10.02 -17.66 35.36
C PRO A 75 -10.82 -17.86 34.05
N VAL A 76 -12.05 -18.39 34.13
CA VAL A 76 -13.00 -18.32 32.99
C VAL A 76 -13.72 -16.95 32.97
N GLY A 77 -13.63 -16.20 34.07
CA GLY A 77 -14.26 -14.88 34.25
C GLY A 77 -13.70 -13.74 33.39
N TRP A 78 -12.59 -13.95 32.67
CA TRP A 78 -12.07 -12.92 31.75
C TRP A 78 -12.81 -12.89 30.40
N ILE A 79 -13.39 -14.01 29.97
CA ILE A 79 -14.13 -14.08 28.69
C ILE A 79 -15.53 -13.47 28.80
N ILE A 80 -16.15 -13.51 29.99
CA ILE A 80 -17.52 -12.99 30.18
C ILE A 80 -17.55 -11.52 30.61
N LYS A 81 -16.46 -10.96 31.16
CA LYS A 81 -16.41 -9.55 31.61
C LYS A 81 -16.58 -8.52 30.47
N ASN A 82 -16.37 -8.93 29.22
CA ASN A 82 -16.49 -8.03 28.06
C ASN A 82 -17.75 -8.25 27.22
N LEU A 83 -18.64 -9.18 27.60
CA LEU A 83 -19.93 -9.35 26.95
C LEU A 83 -21.02 -8.59 27.71
N ASN A 84 -20.85 -7.27 27.79
CA ASN A 84 -21.95 -6.37 28.08
C ASN A 84 -22.86 -6.36 26.83
N LEU A 85 -23.60 -7.46 26.62
CA LEU A 85 -24.45 -7.71 25.44
C LEU A 85 -25.43 -6.57 25.16
N PHE A 86 -25.71 -5.74 26.18
CA PHE A 86 -26.48 -4.52 26.05
C PHE A 86 -25.90 -3.42 26.96
N GLU A 87 -24.88 -2.69 26.49
CA GLU A 87 -24.60 -1.34 27.00
C GLU A 87 -25.78 -0.43 26.65
N CYS A 88 -26.84 -0.53 27.45
CA CYS A 88 -28.02 0.32 27.34
C CYS A 88 -27.71 1.66 27.98
N HIS A 89 -27.16 2.58 27.20
CA HIS A 89 -27.09 3.97 27.60
C HIS A 89 -28.49 4.56 27.74
N ASN A 90 -28.68 5.40 28.75
CA ASN A 90 -29.93 6.15 28.88
C ASN A 90 -30.03 7.12 27.69
N TYR A 91 -31.18 7.15 27.02
CA TYR A 91 -31.45 8.09 25.93
C TYR A 91 -31.11 9.55 26.30
N ILE A 92 -31.35 9.93 27.56
CA ILE A 92 -31.09 11.26 28.09
C ILE A 92 -29.58 11.52 28.24
N SER A 93 -28.79 10.49 28.57
CA SER A 93 -27.32 10.63 28.74
C SER A 93 -26.56 10.63 27.40
N LEU A 94 -27.19 10.19 26.32
CA LEU A 94 -26.59 10.21 24.97
C LEU A 94 -26.65 11.62 24.37
N THR A 95 -25.79 12.50 24.87
CA THR A 95 -25.68 13.90 24.44
C THR A 95 -24.48 14.15 23.52
N SER A 96 -23.51 13.25 23.45
CA SER A 96 -22.33 13.41 22.59
C SER A 96 -22.65 13.10 21.13
N ALA A 97 -22.63 14.12 20.27
CA ALA A 97 -22.81 13.94 18.83
C ALA A 97 -21.69 13.09 18.23
N GLU A 98 -20.45 13.25 18.73
CA GLU A 98 -19.30 12.44 18.32
C GLU A 98 -19.54 10.95 18.55
N TRP A 99 -20.03 10.58 19.73
CA TRP A 99 -20.33 9.19 20.06
C TRP A 99 -21.46 8.63 19.18
N ILE A 100 -22.52 9.43 18.96
CA ILE A 100 -23.66 9.02 18.13
C ILE A 100 -23.22 8.75 16.68
N VAL A 101 -22.39 9.61 16.10
CA VAL A 101 -21.87 9.46 14.73
C VAL A 101 -20.90 8.29 14.63
N ARG A 102 -19.96 8.18 15.58
CA ARG A 102 -18.97 7.08 15.60
C ARG A 102 -19.65 5.69 15.65
N ASN A 103 -20.78 5.59 16.34
CA ASN A 103 -21.57 4.36 16.43
C ASN A 103 -22.70 4.28 15.39
N GLN A 104 -22.70 5.17 14.38
CA GLN A 104 -23.64 5.18 13.25
C GLN A 104 -25.13 5.25 13.66
N TYR A 105 -25.44 5.84 14.82
CA TYR A 105 -26.81 6.02 15.29
C TYR A 105 -27.47 7.26 14.67
N TYR A 106 -27.47 7.34 13.34
CA TYR A 106 -27.94 8.52 12.58
C TYR A 106 -29.41 8.84 12.81
N GLY A 107 -30.28 7.82 12.94
CA GLY A 107 -31.69 8.04 13.28
C GLY A 107 -31.89 8.67 14.67
N LEU A 108 -31.02 8.32 15.64
CA LEU A 108 -31.04 8.96 16.96
C LEU A 108 -30.59 10.42 16.88
N LEU A 109 -29.54 10.69 16.10
CA LEU A 109 -29.05 12.05 15.85
C LEU A 109 -30.14 12.92 15.22
N GLU A 110 -30.76 12.43 14.14
CA GLU A 110 -31.85 13.11 13.44
C GLU A 110 -33.03 13.39 14.37
N TYR A 111 -33.45 12.38 15.14
CA TYR A 111 -34.56 12.50 16.07
C TYR A 111 -34.29 13.55 17.16
N LYS A 112 -33.09 13.54 17.75
CA LYS A 112 -32.68 14.54 18.75
C LYS A 112 -32.60 15.94 18.16
N LEU A 113 -32.07 16.08 16.94
CA LEU A 113 -32.02 17.38 16.24
C LEU A 113 -33.41 17.94 15.96
N LYS A 114 -34.34 17.12 15.48
CA LYS A 114 -35.73 17.52 15.20
C LYS A 114 -36.45 18.00 16.45
N ARG A 115 -36.22 17.37 17.60
CA ARG A 115 -36.79 17.76 18.90
C ARG A 115 -36.07 18.91 19.58
N ASN A 116 -34.93 19.35 19.03
CA ASN A 116 -34.06 20.34 19.63
C ASN A 116 -33.52 19.89 21.01
N ASP A 117 -33.29 18.59 21.16
CA ASP A 117 -32.65 18.01 22.34
C ASP A 117 -31.20 18.53 22.47
N HIS A 118 -30.72 18.60 23.71
CA HIS A 118 -29.35 19.04 23.99
C HIS A 118 -28.33 18.02 23.45
N LEU A 119 -27.53 18.44 22.47
CA LEU A 119 -26.42 17.69 21.89
C LEU A 119 -25.13 18.51 21.96
N HIS A 120 -24.07 17.89 22.50
CA HIS A 120 -22.71 18.41 22.48
C HIS A 120 -22.03 18.04 21.16
N PHE A 121 -21.73 19.06 20.37
CA PHE A 121 -20.96 18.94 19.13
C PHE A 121 -19.52 19.38 19.39
N SER A 122 -18.57 18.52 19.04
CA SER A 122 -17.14 18.80 19.00
C SER A 122 -16.70 19.03 17.55
N LEU A 123 -15.54 19.66 17.32
CA LEU A 123 -14.96 19.73 15.97
C LEU A 123 -14.77 18.32 15.38
N ALA A 124 -14.35 17.36 16.19
CA ALA A 124 -14.22 15.96 15.79
C ALA A 124 -15.55 15.37 15.30
N SER A 125 -16.67 15.67 15.98
CA SER A 125 -17.99 15.23 15.51
C SER A 125 -18.37 15.83 14.15
N ILE A 126 -18.04 17.10 13.90
CA ILE A 126 -18.31 17.76 12.61
C ILE A 126 -17.42 17.16 11.51
N GLN A 127 -16.14 16.93 11.78
CA GLN A 127 -15.23 16.25 10.85
C GLN A 127 -15.74 14.85 10.50
N MET A 128 -16.18 14.06 11.49
CA MET A 128 -16.79 12.75 11.27
C MET A 128 -18.07 12.83 10.45
N MET A 129 -18.90 13.86 10.65
CA MET A 129 -20.10 14.09 9.84
C MET A 129 -19.75 14.40 8.39
N CYS A 130 -18.76 15.27 8.15
CA CYS A 130 -18.25 15.55 6.81
C CYS A 130 -17.68 14.30 6.13
N ASN A 131 -17.14 13.35 6.91
CA ASN A 131 -16.62 12.10 6.39
C ASN A 131 -17.70 11.04 6.11
N HIS A 132 -18.67 10.88 7.01
CA HIS A 132 -19.55 9.71 6.99
C HIS A 132 -20.97 9.98 6.47
N LEU A 133 -21.43 11.25 6.43
CA LEU A 133 -22.82 11.56 6.07
C LEU A 133 -23.07 11.84 4.58
N GLY A 134 -22.12 11.60 3.68
CA GLY A 134 -22.34 11.85 2.25
C GLY A 134 -23.50 11.11 1.62
N GLY A 135 -23.86 9.93 2.15
CA GLY A 135 -25.03 9.17 1.73
C GLY A 135 -26.37 9.72 2.25
N ASP A 136 -26.38 10.48 3.35
CA ASP A 136 -27.59 11.05 3.96
C ASP A 136 -27.50 12.58 4.03
N MET A 137 -27.66 13.19 2.84
CA MET A 137 -27.63 14.64 2.70
C MET A 137 -28.79 15.34 3.40
N LYS A 138 -29.90 14.64 3.68
CA LYS A 138 -31.01 15.21 4.45
C LYS A 138 -30.58 15.45 5.89
N LEU A 139 -29.93 14.45 6.51
CA LEU A 139 -29.38 14.60 7.85
C LEU A 139 -28.24 15.61 7.89
N PHE A 140 -27.34 15.59 6.90
CA PHE A 140 -26.26 16.59 6.81
C PHE A 140 -26.82 18.03 6.77
N ASN A 141 -27.79 18.29 5.89
CA ASN A 141 -28.41 19.61 5.77
C ASN A 141 -29.10 20.04 7.07
N LEU A 142 -29.81 19.11 7.75
CA LEU A 142 -30.43 19.39 9.05
C LEU A 142 -29.40 19.79 10.12
N ILE A 143 -28.26 19.10 10.16
CA ILE A 143 -27.16 19.42 11.08
C ILE A 143 -26.57 20.77 10.71
N TYR A 144 -26.26 20.99 9.43
CA TYR A 144 -25.65 22.19 8.92
C TYR A 144 -26.52 23.42 9.19
N GLU A 145 -27.83 23.34 8.97
CA GLU A 145 -28.78 24.41 9.30
C GLU A 145 -28.81 24.72 10.80
N LYS A 146 -28.87 23.69 11.65
CA LYS A 146 -28.98 23.87 13.12
C LYS A 146 -27.67 24.25 13.80
N LYS A 147 -26.52 23.90 13.22
CA LYS A 147 -25.19 24.03 13.84
C LYS A 147 -24.19 24.72 12.91
N ARG A 148 -24.67 25.57 12.01
CA ARG A 148 -23.85 26.25 10.99
C ARG A 148 -22.60 26.92 11.55
N SER A 149 -22.71 27.58 12.71
CA SER A 149 -21.58 28.26 13.37
C SER A 149 -20.40 27.36 13.75
N MET A 150 -20.58 26.03 13.76
CA MET A 150 -19.52 25.06 14.04
C MET A 150 -18.74 24.64 12.80
N PHE A 151 -19.20 25.00 11.60
CA PHE A 151 -18.55 24.68 10.32
C PHE A 151 -17.51 25.74 9.93
N PHE A 152 -16.58 26.09 10.83
CA PHE A 152 -15.60 27.17 10.60
C PHE A 152 -14.18 26.67 10.29
N SER A 153 -13.89 25.38 10.50
CA SER A 153 -12.53 24.86 10.35
C SER A 153 -12.22 24.55 8.88
N ASP A 154 -11.06 25.02 8.42
CA ASP A 154 -10.60 24.77 7.04
C ASP A 154 -10.35 23.26 6.79
N THR A 155 -10.09 22.48 7.85
CA THR A 155 -9.95 21.01 7.79
C THR A 155 -11.23 20.28 7.35
N LEU A 156 -12.39 20.93 7.42
CA LEU A 156 -13.67 20.29 7.07
C LEU A 156 -13.78 20.01 5.57
N LEU A 157 -13.17 20.87 4.76
CA LEU A 157 -13.09 20.65 3.32
C LEU A 157 -12.18 19.47 3.01
N GLU A 158 -11.04 19.36 3.70
CA GLU A 158 -10.14 18.19 3.62
C GLU A 158 -10.89 16.89 3.96
N CYS A 159 -11.67 16.89 5.04
CA CYS A 159 -12.48 15.75 5.47
C CYS A 159 -13.51 15.34 4.39
N ALA A 160 -14.30 16.32 3.93
CA ALA A 160 -15.30 16.07 2.89
C ALA A 160 -14.67 15.59 1.57
N ALA A 161 -13.50 16.11 1.22
CA ALA A 161 -12.76 15.77 0.02
C ALA A 161 -12.16 14.37 0.07
N THR A 162 -11.52 14.02 1.18
CA THR A 162 -10.91 12.69 1.38
C THR A 162 -11.97 11.60 1.40
N SER A 163 -13.16 11.89 1.92
CA SER A 163 -14.29 10.97 1.88
C SER A 163 -15.04 11.02 0.54
N GLY A 164 -14.62 11.90 -0.37
CA GLY A 164 -15.23 12.26 -1.65
C GLY A 164 -16.72 12.55 -1.59
N ASN A 165 -17.16 13.11 -0.47
CA ASN A 165 -18.51 13.64 -0.27
C ASN A 165 -18.66 14.97 -1.00
N THR A 166 -18.67 14.93 -2.34
CA THR A 166 -18.68 16.10 -3.23
C THR A 166 -19.81 17.08 -2.93
N GLN A 167 -20.97 16.60 -2.47
CA GLN A 167 -22.10 17.46 -2.11
C GLN A 167 -21.82 18.24 -0.81
N VAL A 168 -21.30 17.58 0.21
CA VAL A 168 -20.87 18.23 1.46
C VAL A 168 -19.78 19.24 1.16
N PHE A 169 -18.79 18.84 0.37
CA PHE A 169 -17.68 19.70 -0.05
C PHE A 169 -18.19 20.99 -0.71
N LYS A 170 -19.14 20.89 -1.66
CA LYS A 170 -19.77 22.06 -2.31
C LYS A 170 -20.48 22.96 -1.30
N ILE A 171 -21.29 22.41 -0.40
CA ILE A 171 -21.99 23.18 0.64
C ILE A 171 -21.00 23.96 1.52
N LEU A 172 -19.92 23.31 1.93
CA LEU A 172 -18.89 23.91 2.79
C LEU A 172 -18.10 25.00 2.06
N LEU A 173 -17.89 24.86 0.75
CA LEU A 173 -17.15 25.83 -0.03
C LEU A 173 -18.00 27.05 -0.43
N ASP A 174 -19.28 26.84 -0.74
CA ASP A 174 -20.26 27.90 -1.01
C ASP A 174 -20.67 28.65 0.27
N GLN A 175 -20.22 28.17 1.43
CA GLN A 175 -20.50 28.78 2.72
C GLN A 175 -19.94 30.20 2.80
N THR A 176 -20.79 31.15 3.22
CA THR A 176 -20.38 32.52 3.58
C THR A 176 -20.32 32.78 5.10
N TYR A 177 -21.01 31.96 5.90
CA TYR A 177 -21.07 32.03 7.37
C TYR A 177 -20.92 30.64 7.99
N PRO A 178 -20.15 30.45 9.09
CA PRO A 178 -19.50 31.47 9.93
C PRO A 178 -18.29 32.14 9.28
N LYS A 179 -17.62 31.45 8.37
CA LYS A 179 -16.48 31.95 7.61
C LYS A 179 -16.55 31.32 6.23
N ARG A 180 -16.18 32.08 5.19
CA ARG A 180 -15.89 31.48 3.89
C ARG A 180 -14.66 30.61 4.02
N LEU A 181 -14.85 29.31 3.86
CA LEU A 181 -13.74 28.38 3.85
C LEU A 181 -13.04 28.54 2.51
N ASN A 182 -11.73 28.74 2.52
CA ASN A 182 -10.95 28.73 1.30
C ASN A 182 -10.12 27.46 1.30
N LEU A 183 -10.40 26.59 0.33
CA LEU A 183 -9.85 25.25 0.30
C LEU A 183 -8.33 25.27 0.19
N PHE A 184 -7.81 26.26 -0.55
CA PHE A 184 -6.39 26.39 -0.83
C PHE A 184 -6.06 27.87 -1.03
N ASN A 185 -5.96 28.61 0.07
CA ASN A 185 -5.36 29.95 -0.03
C ASN A 185 -3.91 29.88 -0.56
N GLN A 186 -3.30 28.70 -0.51
CA GLN A 186 -1.96 28.43 -1.01
C GLN A 186 -1.92 27.09 -1.79
N PRO A 187 -1.25 27.03 -2.96
CA PRO A 187 -1.02 25.78 -3.70
C PRO A 187 -0.41 24.64 -2.85
N SER A 188 0.33 25.00 -1.80
CA SER A 188 0.93 24.06 -0.84
C SER A 188 -0.10 23.23 -0.07
N GLU A 189 -1.29 23.77 0.22
CA GLU A 189 -2.34 23.06 0.96
C GLU A 189 -3.00 21.97 0.08
N PHE A 190 -3.18 22.24 -1.21
CA PHE A 190 -3.71 21.27 -2.17
C PHE A 190 -2.72 20.13 -2.38
N SER A 191 -1.45 20.47 -2.62
CA SER A 191 -0.37 19.48 -2.70
C SER A 191 -0.26 18.65 -1.43
N ARG A 192 -0.45 19.26 -0.24
CA ARG A 192 -0.44 18.54 1.04
C ARG A 192 -1.62 17.57 1.14
N TRP A 193 -2.83 18.01 0.80
CA TRP A 193 -4.03 17.16 0.81
C TRP A 193 -3.92 16.01 -0.19
N ILE A 194 -3.56 16.27 -1.46
CA ILE A 194 -3.32 15.20 -2.42
C ILE A 194 -2.29 14.22 -1.86
N GLY A 195 -1.23 14.74 -1.22
CA GLY A 195 -0.25 13.94 -0.53
C GLY A 195 -0.79 13.01 0.56
N THR A 196 -1.94 13.30 1.20
CA THR A 196 -2.56 12.40 2.20
C THR A 196 -3.36 11.26 1.57
N LEU A 197 -3.72 11.37 0.28
CA LEU A 197 -4.50 10.37 -0.47
C LEU A 197 -3.66 9.18 -0.96
N TYR A 198 -2.36 9.16 -0.68
CA TYR A 198 -1.42 8.19 -1.25
C TYR A 198 -1.66 6.74 -0.84
N TYR A 199 -2.44 6.52 0.22
CA TYR A 199 -2.82 5.20 0.70
C TYR A 199 -4.07 4.63 0.02
N LEU A 200 -4.77 5.42 -0.79
CA LEU A 200 -6.02 4.97 -1.40
C LEU A 200 -5.76 3.83 -2.38
N ASN A 201 -6.45 2.72 -2.18
CA ASN A 201 -6.44 1.60 -3.10
C ASN A 201 -7.44 1.80 -4.27
N LEU A 202 -7.48 0.84 -5.19
CA LEU A 202 -8.32 0.87 -6.38
C LEU A 202 -9.83 1.04 -6.05
N GLU A 203 -10.32 0.37 -5.00
CA GLU A 203 -11.72 0.40 -4.58
C GLU A 203 -12.08 1.74 -3.93
N GLU A 204 -11.17 2.26 -3.11
CA GLU A 204 -11.35 3.55 -2.44
C GLU A 204 -11.34 4.71 -3.44
N VAL A 205 -10.46 4.70 -4.45
CA VAL A 205 -10.43 5.74 -5.49
C VAL A 205 -11.71 5.74 -6.33
N ASP A 206 -12.25 4.57 -6.67
CA ASP A 206 -13.46 4.47 -7.48
C ASP A 206 -14.72 4.86 -6.69
N GLY A 207 -14.85 4.38 -5.46
CA GLY A 207 -16.04 4.54 -4.63
C GLY A 207 -16.12 5.85 -3.84
N SER A 208 -15.00 6.53 -3.58
CA SER A 208 -14.99 7.71 -2.71
C SER A 208 -15.57 8.95 -3.38
N GLY A 209 -15.36 9.17 -4.69
CA GLY A 209 -15.61 10.47 -5.32
C GLY A 209 -14.43 11.45 -5.21
N VAL A 210 -13.26 10.93 -4.84
CA VAL A 210 -12.02 11.73 -4.69
C VAL A 210 -11.60 12.34 -6.03
N ILE A 211 -11.68 11.61 -7.14
CA ILE A 211 -11.31 12.13 -8.47
C ILE A 211 -12.20 13.31 -8.85
N GLU A 212 -13.51 13.18 -8.67
CA GLU A 212 -14.48 14.25 -8.93
C GLU A 212 -14.19 15.47 -8.07
N THR A 213 -13.78 15.27 -6.81
CA THR A 213 -13.36 16.36 -5.95
C THR A 213 -12.10 17.05 -6.46
N ILE A 214 -11.07 16.29 -6.84
CA ILE A 214 -9.83 16.81 -7.42
C ILE A 214 -10.14 17.62 -8.67
N GLU A 215 -10.87 17.05 -9.63
CA GLU A 215 -11.23 17.71 -10.89
C GLU A 215 -12.06 18.97 -10.66
N TRP A 216 -13.00 18.93 -9.72
CA TRP A 216 -13.80 20.10 -9.37
C TRP A 216 -12.93 21.24 -8.85
N ILE A 217 -11.93 20.94 -8.01
CA ILE A 217 -10.94 21.92 -7.53
C ILE A 217 -10.12 22.46 -8.69
N LEU A 218 -9.62 21.57 -9.55
CA LEU A 218 -8.77 21.94 -10.69
C LEU A 218 -9.50 22.81 -11.71
N CYS A 219 -10.79 22.56 -11.94
CA CYS A 219 -11.65 23.33 -12.84
C CYS A 219 -11.80 24.80 -12.44
N GLN A 220 -11.46 25.17 -11.20
CA GLN A 220 -11.49 26.57 -10.77
C GLN A 220 -10.40 27.41 -11.45
N ASP A 221 -9.34 26.78 -11.97
CA ASP A 221 -8.27 27.44 -12.72
C ASP A 221 -8.23 26.91 -14.17
N PRO A 222 -8.49 27.75 -15.19
CA PRO A 222 -8.45 27.36 -16.59
C PRO A 222 -7.12 26.73 -17.04
N LEU A 223 -6.00 27.07 -16.38
CA LEU A 223 -4.68 26.52 -16.70
C LEU A 223 -4.60 25.00 -16.45
N ASN A 224 -5.45 24.46 -15.57
CA ASN A 224 -5.47 23.03 -15.28
C ASN A 224 -6.29 22.20 -16.29
N LYS A 225 -7.00 22.85 -17.22
CA LYS A 225 -7.87 22.14 -18.18
C LYS A 225 -7.07 21.19 -19.08
N GLU A 226 -5.96 21.65 -19.62
CA GLU A 226 -5.09 20.84 -20.49
C GLU A 226 -4.56 19.59 -19.78
N MET A 227 -4.20 19.74 -18.50
CA MET A 227 -3.74 18.63 -17.67
C MET A 227 -4.86 17.62 -17.40
N MET A 228 -6.09 18.07 -17.11
CA MET A 228 -7.25 17.19 -16.97
C MET A 228 -7.54 16.44 -18.27
N ASP A 229 -7.58 17.16 -19.40
CA ASP A 229 -7.79 16.57 -20.73
C ASP A 229 -6.71 15.53 -21.04
N SER A 230 -5.46 15.79 -20.66
CA SER A 230 -4.34 14.85 -20.81
C SER A 230 -4.50 13.59 -19.96
N ALA A 231 -4.93 13.71 -18.70
CA ALA A 231 -5.18 12.57 -17.82
C ALA A 231 -6.30 11.66 -18.38
N HIS A 232 -7.40 12.28 -18.85
CA HIS A 232 -8.51 11.57 -19.47
C HIS A 232 -8.16 10.97 -20.83
N ALA A 233 -7.35 11.65 -21.64
CA ALA A 233 -6.85 11.11 -22.90
C ALA A 233 -5.97 9.87 -22.66
N LEU A 234 -5.03 9.95 -21.71
CA LEU A 234 -4.21 8.83 -21.29
C LEU A 234 -5.08 7.64 -20.84
N SER A 235 -6.02 7.86 -19.93
CA SER A 235 -6.91 6.82 -19.44
C SER A 235 -7.75 6.15 -20.55
N ARG A 236 -8.25 6.94 -21.53
CA ARG A 236 -9.00 6.42 -22.68
C ARG A 236 -8.14 5.59 -23.62
N SER A 237 -6.86 5.92 -23.78
CA SER A 237 -5.93 5.17 -24.64
C SER A 237 -5.59 3.77 -24.11
N LEU A 238 -5.79 3.54 -22.80
CA LEU A 238 -5.51 2.26 -22.14
C LEU A 238 -6.71 1.32 -22.23
N THR A 239 -6.99 0.81 -23.42
CA THR A 239 -8.24 0.09 -23.73
C THR A 239 -8.41 -1.21 -22.96
N SER A 240 -7.32 -1.90 -22.61
CA SER A 240 -7.35 -3.15 -21.84
C SER A 240 -7.79 -2.97 -20.38
N LEU A 241 -7.65 -1.76 -19.83
CA LEU A 241 -8.00 -1.46 -18.45
C LEU A 241 -9.52 -1.35 -18.25
N ASN A 242 -10.00 -1.89 -17.14
CA ASN A 242 -11.39 -1.73 -16.73
C ASN A 242 -11.67 -0.30 -16.22
N LYS A 243 -12.94 0.03 -15.97
CA LYS A 243 -13.36 1.38 -15.53
C LYS A 243 -12.64 1.85 -14.25
N GLN A 244 -12.47 0.95 -13.29
CA GLN A 244 -11.87 1.22 -11.99
C GLN A 244 -10.36 1.51 -12.13
N GLU A 245 -9.66 0.68 -12.90
CA GLU A 245 -8.25 0.83 -13.25
C GLU A 245 -8.01 2.13 -14.02
N LYS A 246 -8.87 2.45 -14.99
CA LYS A 246 -8.85 3.73 -15.73
C LYS A 246 -8.98 4.96 -14.83
N ARG A 247 -9.86 4.91 -13.83
CA ARG A 247 -9.99 5.98 -12.84
C ARG A 247 -8.74 6.09 -11.98
N TYR A 248 -8.15 4.98 -11.57
CA TYR A 248 -6.90 5.00 -10.84
C TYR A 248 -5.74 5.61 -11.66
N ILE A 249 -5.68 5.39 -12.99
CA ILE A 249 -4.70 6.07 -13.86
C ILE A 249 -4.84 7.59 -13.80
N ILE A 250 -6.08 8.11 -13.84
CA ILE A 250 -6.36 9.54 -13.72
C ILE A 250 -5.89 10.06 -12.35
N PHE A 251 -6.22 9.34 -11.28
CA PHE A 251 -5.77 9.68 -9.92
C PHE A 251 -4.25 9.70 -9.81
N ALA A 252 -3.57 8.67 -10.30
CA ALA A 252 -2.12 8.58 -10.29
C ALA A 252 -1.48 9.72 -11.10
N TYR A 253 -2.08 10.10 -12.22
CA TYR A 253 -1.65 11.24 -13.02
C TYR A 253 -1.73 12.54 -12.21
N TYR A 254 -2.88 12.85 -11.60
CA TYR A 254 -3.03 14.06 -10.78
C TYR A 254 -2.11 14.06 -9.57
N PHE A 255 -2.03 12.94 -8.86
CA PHE A 255 -1.17 12.82 -7.71
C PHE A 255 0.29 13.09 -8.11
N ASN A 256 0.74 12.60 -9.27
CA ASN A 256 2.11 12.86 -9.75
C ASN A 256 2.38 14.33 -10.05
N GLN A 257 1.40 15.05 -10.61
CA GLN A 257 1.56 16.47 -10.93
C GLN A 257 1.61 17.34 -9.66
N PHE A 258 0.83 17.00 -8.63
CA PHE A 258 0.66 17.88 -7.46
C PHE A 258 1.39 17.43 -6.21
N SER A 259 1.78 16.15 -6.10
CA SER A 259 2.46 15.62 -4.93
C SER A 259 3.96 15.52 -5.15
N LYS A 260 4.73 16.31 -4.38
CA LYS A 260 6.19 16.09 -4.24
C LYS A 260 6.54 14.81 -3.47
N HIS A 261 5.54 14.12 -2.91
CA HIS A 261 5.70 13.04 -1.94
C HIS A 261 5.41 11.66 -2.51
N TRP A 262 5.45 11.48 -3.84
CA TRP A 262 5.36 10.15 -4.43
C TRP A 262 6.47 9.22 -3.89
N GLU A 263 7.55 9.79 -3.36
CA GLU A 263 8.57 9.11 -2.54
C GLU A 263 8.00 8.28 -1.37
N ILE A 264 6.70 8.30 -1.05
CA ILE A 264 6.09 7.47 0.00
C ILE A 264 5.27 6.29 -0.59
N VAL A 265 4.91 6.32 -1.87
CA VAL A 265 4.22 5.21 -2.59
C VAL A 265 5.21 4.08 -2.95
N LYS A 266 6.17 3.82 -2.05
CA LYS A 266 7.30 2.89 -2.23
C LYS A 266 6.95 1.42 -1.98
N ASN A 267 5.68 1.10 -1.81
CA ASN A 267 5.26 -0.25 -1.49
C ASN A 267 4.99 -1.07 -2.76
N TYR A 268 5.48 -2.30 -2.76
CA TYR A 268 5.28 -3.35 -3.77
C TYR A 268 3.82 -3.68 -4.11
N HIS A 269 2.86 -3.03 -3.45
CA HIS A 269 1.43 -3.22 -3.60
C HIS A 269 0.77 -2.03 -4.30
N SER A 270 1.51 -1.35 -5.19
CA SER A 270 0.91 -0.30 -6.01
C SER A 270 -0.03 -0.95 -7.03
N PRO A 271 -1.30 -0.50 -7.12
CA PRO A 271 -2.23 -0.97 -8.15
C PRO A 271 -1.68 -0.86 -9.58
N LEU A 272 -0.75 0.07 -9.83
CA LEU A 272 -0.10 0.20 -11.14
C LEU A 272 0.82 -0.98 -11.47
N VAL A 273 1.50 -1.53 -10.48
CA VAL A 273 2.35 -2.73 -10.65
C VAL A 273 1.47 -3.96 -10.88
N ASP A 274 0.33 -4.03 -10.20
CA ASP A 274 -0.64 -5.10 -10.42
C ASP A 274 -1.23 -5.03 -11.84
N MET A 275 -1.57 -3.82 -12.33
CA MET A 275 -2.00 -3.61 -13.71
C MET A 275 -0.91 -3.98 -14.72
N TYR A 276 0.35 -3.57 -14.48
CA TYR A 276 1.49 -3.97 -15.30
C TYR A 276 1.59 -5.49 -15.41
N THR A 277 1.63 -6.16 -14.26
CA THR A 277 1.80 -7.61 -14.16
C THR A 277 0.66 -8.36 -14.85
N LYS A 278 -0.57 -7.86 -14.71
CA LYS A 278 -1.78 -8.49 -15.22
C LYS A 278 -1.93 -8.37 -16.74
N TYR A 279 -1.67 -7.20 -17.32
CA TYR A 279 -2.02 -6.91 -18.71
C TYR A 279 -0.82 -6.78 -19.63
N TYR A 280 0.30 -6.27 -19.13
CA TYR A 280 1.40 -5.81 -19.98
C TYR A 280 2.65 -6.69 -19.86
N SER A 281 2.93 -7.24 -18.67
CA SER A 281 4.10 -8.11 -18.44
C SER A 281 4.16 -9.31 -19.40
N PRO A 282 3.06 -10.04 -19.70
CA PRO A 282 3.11 -11.14 -20.68
C PRO A 282 3.54 -10.69 -22.07
N ILE A 283 3.01 -9.56 -22.54
CA ILE A 283 3.35 -8.99 -23.86
C ILE A 283 4.83 -8.61 -23.91
N VAL A 284 5.33 -7.96 -22.85
CA VAL A 284 6.74 -7.58 -22.77
C VAL A 284 7.64 -8.82 -22.76
N GLN A 285 7.27 -9.87 -22.00
CA GLN A 285 8.02 -11.12 -21.92
C GLN A 285 8.09 -11.86 -23.25
N GLU A 286 6.98 -11.90 -24.01
CA GLU A 286 6.96 -12.49 -25.36
C GLU A 286 7.94 -11.79 -26.31
N SER A 287 8.12 -10.48 -26.16
CA SER A 287 9.05 -9.68 -26.96
C SER A 287 10.51 -9.75 -26.51
N MET A 288 10.82 -10.36 -25.37
CA MET A 288 12.17 -10.33 -24.79
C MET A 288 13.25 -11.03 -25.63
N SER A 289 12.87 -11.92 -26.54
CA SER A 289 13.81 -12.63 -27.41
C SER A 289 14.43 -11.75 -28.51
N LEU A 290 13.85 -10.58 -28.78
CA LEU A 290 14.41 -9.63 -29.74
C LEU A 290 15.69 -9.04 -29.16
N GLU A 291 16.82 -9.03 -29.88
CA GLU A 291 18.08 -8.47 -29.35
C GLU A 291 18.14 -6.94 -29.52
N ASP A 292 17.60 -6.43 -30.62
CA ASP A 292 17.54 -5.00 -30.92
C ASP A 292 16.48 -4.29 -30.07
N ASP A 293 16.87 -3.18 -29.43
CA ASP A 293 15.98 -2.45 -28.51
C ASP A 293 14.89 -1.67 -29.26
N MET A 294 15.14 -1.25 -30.50
CA MET A 294 14.15 -0.53 -31.30
C MET A 294 13.08 -1.47 -31.84
N GLU A 295 13.46 -2.66 -32.30
CA GLU A 295 12.54 -3.73 -32.68
C GLU A 295 11.73 -4.21 -31.47
N PHE A 296 12.39 -4.38 -30.32
CA PHE A 296 11.72 -4.68 -29.05
C PHE A 296 10.63 -3.66 -28.75
N ILE A 297 10.94 -2.36 -28.74
CA ILE A 297 9.95 -1.30 -28.49
C ILE A 297 8.81 -1.32 -29.50
N LYS A 298 9.11 -1.45 -30.80
CA LYS A 298 8.08 -1.52 -31.85
C LYS A 298 7.13 -2.70 -31.66
N SER A 299 7.61 -3.81 -31.11
CA SER A 299 6.82 -5.03 -30.91
C SER A 299 5.79 -4.93 -29.76
N LEU A 300 5.97 -4.02 -28.80
CA LEU A 300 5.12 -3.95 -27.60
C LEU A 300 3.69 -3.47 -27.89
N GLY A 301 3.47 -2.82 -29.03
CA GLY A 301 2.19 -2.18 -29.37
C GLY A 301 1.97 -0.85 -28.67
N GLU A 302 1.10 -0.02 -29.24
CA GLU A 302 0.90 1.38 -28.82
C GLU A 302 0.42 1.48 -27.36
N GLU A 303 -0.58 0.70 -26.96
CA GLU A 303 -1.13 0.76 -25.60
C GLU A 303 -0.09 0.42 -24.52
N THR A 304 0.68 -0.65 -24.73
CA THR A 304 1.75 -1.08 -23.82
C THR A 304 2.81 0.01 -23.69
N LEU A 305 3.21 0.62 -24.81
CA LEU A 305 4.17 1.72 -24.80
C LEU A 305 3.65 2.95 -24.06
N ILE A 306 2.37 3.30 -24.23
CA ILE A 306 1.74 4.40 -23.49
C ILE A 306 1.76 4.12 -21.99
N PHE A 307 1.34 2.92 -21.57
CA PHE A 307 1.31 2.53 -20.16
C PHE A 307 2.70 2.52 -19.52
N ILE A 308 3.67 1.93 -20.20
CA ILE A 308 5.07 1.89 -19.74
C ILE A 308 5.64 3.30 -19.67
N SER A 309 5.43 4.13 -20.69
CA SER A 309 5.90 5.52 -20.68
C SER A 309 5.32 6.31 -19.52
N PHE A 310 4.04 6.09 -19.21
CA PHE A 310 3.41 6.66 -18.03
C PHE A 310 4.07 6.17 -16.74
N LEU A 311 4.28 4.86 -16.58
CA LEU A 311 4.99 4.30 -15.42
C LEU A 311 6.41 4.85 -15.27
N ILE A 312 7.15 5.01 -16.37
CA ILE A 312 8.51 5.57 -16.36
C ILE A 312 8.48 7.03 -15.89
N LYS A 313 7.54 7.84 -16.38
CA LYS A 313 7.37 9.23 -15.95
C LYS A 313 7.04 9.32 -14.45
N LEU A 314 6.18 8.44 -13.94
CA LEU A 314 5.89 8.34 -12.50
C LEU A 314 7.13 7.88 -11.71
N ALA A 315 7.86 6.91 -12.26
CA ALA A 315 9.06 6.37 -11.66
C ALA A 315 10.13 7.44 -11.55
N HIS A 316 10.40 8.22 -12.59
CA HIS A 316 11.48 9.22 -12.69
C HIS A 316 11.52 10.17 -11.48
N LEU A 317 10.35 10.53 -10.96
CA LEU A 317 10.21 11.41 -9.80
C LEU A 317 10.50 10.72 -8.46
N THR A 318 10.58 9.38 -8.41
CA THR A 318 10.56 8.57 -7.18
C THR A 318 11.43 7.32 -7.15
N VAL A 319 12.26 7.10 -8.18
CA VAL A 319 12.97 5.83 -8.51
C VAL A 319 13.88 5.26 -7.41
N LYS A 320 14.03 5.88 -6.23
CA LYS A 320 14.82 5.29 -5.14
C LYS A 320 14.34 3.90 -4.70
N SER A 321 13.16 3.42 -5.11
CA SER A 321 12.54 2.21 -4.55
C SER A 321 11.73 1.33 -5.49
N LEU A 322 11.61 1.63 -6.78
CA LEU A 322 11.04 0.63 -7.69
C LEU A 322 12.04 -0.54 -7.74
N HIS A 323 11.74 -1.54 -6.94
CA HIS A 323 12.52 -2.74 -6.86
C HIS A 323 12.19 -3.58 -8.07
N PHE A 324 12.85 -3.26 -9.18
CA PHE A 324 12.76 -4.03 -10.41
C PHE A 324 13.28 -5.44 -10.14
N ARG A 325 12.36 -6.38 -10.00
CA ARG A 325 12.64 -7.81 -10.11
C ARG A 325 12.42 -8.30 -11.54
N ASP A 326 11.71 -7.52 -12.35
CA ASP A 326 11.35 -7.87 -13.71
C ASP A 326 12.36 -7.24 -14.68
N LEU A 327 13.22 -8.09 -15.25
CA LEU A 327 14.17 -7.69 -16.30
C LEU A 327 13.44 -7.06 -17.51
N SER A 328 12.24 -7.54 -17.82
CA SER A 328 11.46 -7.09 -18.97
C SER A 328 11.07 -5.62 -18.82
N PHE A 329 10.59 -5.22 -17.64
CA PHE A 329 10.29 -3.82 -17.36
C PHE A 329 11.55 -2.94 -17.37
N LEU A 330 12.66 -3.45 -16.83
CA LEU A 330 13.94 -2.74 -16.87
C LEU A 330 14.40 -2.48 -18.30
N ARG A 331 14.25 -3.47 -19.18
CA ARG A 331 14.58 -3.31 -20.59
C ARG A 331 13.71 -2.25 -21.26
N CYS A 332 12.42 -2.18 -20.93
CA CYS A 332 11.55 -1.11 -21.41
C CYS A 332 12.00 0.28 -20.95
N ILE A 333 12.40 0.42 -19.68
CA ILE A 333 12.98 1.67 -19.16
C ILE A 333 14.23 2.03 -19.95
N TRP A 334 15.15 1.08 -20.11
CA TRP A 334 16.39 1.29 -20.84
C TRP A 334 16.11 1.81 -22.24
N ALA A 335 15.31 1.07 -23.01
CA ALA A 335 15.00 1.42 -24.39
C ALA A 335 14.25 2.76 -24.52
N SER A 336 13.39 3.11 -23.54
CA SER A 336 12.69 4.40 -23.52
C SER A 336 13.58 5.58 -23.11
N LEU A 337 14.71 5.33 -22.44
CA LEU A 337 15.67 6.35 -22.03
C LEU A 337 16.87 6.46 -22.98
N LEU A 338 16.99 5.59 -24.00
CA LEU A 338 18.09 5.63 -24.97
C LEU A 338 18.19 6.99 -25.71
N GLU A 339 17.06 7.69 -25.88
CA GLU A 339 17.05 9.01 -26.53
C GLU A 339 17.60 10.13 -25.63
N ASP A 340 17.72 9.89 -24.32
CA ASP A 340 18.23 10.85 -23.34
C ASP A 340 19.40 10.24 -22.55
N GLU A 341 20.59 10.24 -23.16
CA GLU A 341 21.82 9.68 -22.58
C GLU A 341 22.12 10.25 -21.17
N PHE A 342 21.77 11.51 -20.93
CA PHE A 342 22.00 12.17 -19.64
C PHE A 342 21.09 11.58 -18.55
N GLU A 343 19.80 11.43 -18.82
CA GLU A 343 18.87 10.82 -17.88
C GLU A 343 19.14 9.33 -17.72
N LEU A 344 19.58 8.62 -18.76
CA LEU A 344 20.00 7.22 -18.65
C LEU A 344 21.19 7.07 -17.70
N SER A 345 22.26 7.84 -17.89
CA SER A 345 23.44 7.79 -17.00
C SER A 345 23.08 8.12 -15.53
N LYS A 346 22.26 9.14 -15.32
CA LYS A 346 21.76 9.52 -14.00
C LYS A 346 20.84 8.46 -13.40
N TYR A 347 20.01 7.82 -14.21
CA TYR A 347 19.12 6.76 -13.79
C TYR A 347 19.92 5.55 -13.32
N VAL A 348 20.86 5.14 -14.16
CA VAL A 348 21.68 3.95 -13.92
C VAL A 348 22.59 4.17 -12.71
N SER A 349 23.29 5.32 -12.61
CA SER A 349 24.16 5.62 -11.46
C SER A 349 23.40 5.78 -10.13
N ARG A 350 22.21 6.39 -10.13
CA ARG A 350 21.43 6.62 -8.89
C ARG A 350 20.58 5.43 -8.46
N TYR A 351 20.12 4.62 -9.42
CA TYR A 351 19.05 3.65 -9.20
C TYR A 351 19.43 2.21 -9.53
N MET A 352 20.66 1.96 -9.99
CA MET A 352 21.33 0.69 -9.75
C MET A 352 21.65 0.53 -8.26
N LYS A 353 20.60 0.45 -7.47
CA LYS A 353 20.62 -0.39 -6.29
C LYS A 353 20.99 -1.80 -6.73
N PRO A 354 21.57 -2.57 -5.81
CA PRO A 354 22.05 -3.90 -6.14
C PRO A 354 21.03 -4.73 -6.86
N SER A 355 21.48 -5.33 -7.95
CA SER A 355 20.75 -6.35 -8.67
C SER A 355 20.28 -7.41 -7.67
N LYS A 356 18.96 -7.61 -7.63
CA LYS A 356 18.36 -8.72 -6.88
C LYS A 356 18.34 -10.00 -7.72
N SER A 357 18.62 -9.90 -9.02
CA SER A 357 18.63 -10.99 -9.99
C SER A 357 19.91 -10.90 -10.82
N LEU A 358 20.53 -12.04 -11.07
CA LEU A 358 21.68 -12.19 -11.96
C LEU A 358 21.37 -11.68 -13.38
N GLU A 359 20.18 -11.95 -13.89
CA GLU A 359 19.76 -11.58 -15.25
C GLU A 359 19.79 -10.05 -15.45
N ILE A 360 19.40 -9.30 -14.41
CA ILE A 360 19.44 -7.83 -14.42
C ILE A 360 20.89 -7.34 -14.47
N LEU A 361 21.79 -7.95 -13.69
CA LEU A 361 23.21 -7.59 -13.72
C LEU A 361 23.80 -7.87 -15.11
N MET A 362 23.50 -9.04 -15.67
CA MET A 362 23.95 -9.44 -17.01
C MET A 362 23.50 -8.44 -18.07
N PHE A 363 22.21 -8.09 -18.07
CA PHE A 363 21.65 -7.10 -18.98
C PHE A 363 22.37 -5.77 -18.90
N PHE A 364 22.64 -5.28 -17.69
CA PHE A 364 23.31 -4.00 -17.52
C PHE A 364 24.76 -4.00 -17.98
N GLN A 365 25.51 -5.06 -17.71
CA GLN A 365 26.87 -5.19 -18.22
C GLN A 365 26.90 -5.26 -19.74
N GLN A 366 25.95 -5.98 -20.35
CA GLN A 366 25.82 -6.02 -21.80
C GLN A 366 25.58 -4.62 -22.37
N LYS A 367 24.71 -3.83 -21.72
CA LYS A 367 24.28 -2.53 -22.22
C LYS A 367 25.21 -1.38 -21.86
N SER A 368 26.09 -1.55 -20.88
CA SER A 368 27.11 -0.55 -20.59
C SER A 368 28.43 -1.18 -20.18
N GLN A 369 29.39 -1.06 -21.10
CA GLN A 369 30.78 -1.43 -20.87
C GLN A 369 31.51 -0.45 -19.93
N GLU A 370 30.97 0.76 -19.73
CA GLU A 370 31.65 1.88 -19.05
C GLU A 370 30.98 2.34 -17.76
N LEU A 371 29.90 1.70 -17.30
CA LEU A 371 29.35 2.06 -16.01
C LEU A 371 30.40 1.83 -14.93
N GLY A 372 30.92 2.93 -14.38
CA GLY A 372 31.70 2.95 -13.15
C GLY A 372 30.88 2.52 -11.93
N HIS A 373 29.89 1.64 -12.11
CA HIS A 373 29.15 1.01 -11.03
C HIS A 373 30.13 0.17 -10.22
N PRO A 374 30.14 0.33 -8.89
CA PRO A 374 31.01 -0.44 -8.02
C PRO A 374 30.55 -1.90 -7.97
N LEU A 375 31.01 -2.71 -8.93
CA LEU A 375 30.74 -4.15 -9.02
C LEU A 375 31.15 -4.90 -7.71
N TYR A 376 32.08 -4.33 -6.92
CA TYR A 376 32.41 -4.84 -5.59
C TYR A 376 31.24 -4.87 -4.62
N LEU A 377 30.32 -3.89 -4.72
CA LEU A 377 29.17 -3.80 -3.84
C LEU A 377 28.13 -4.86 -4.17
N GLU A 378 28.02 -5.23 -5.45
CA GLU A 378 27.23 -6.38 -5.90
C GLU A 378 27.82 -7.69 -5.37
N PHE A 379 29.14 -7.83 -5.44
CA PHE A 379 29.87 -9.00 -4.95
C PHE A 379 29.65 -9.23 -3.45
N PHE A 380 29.83 -8.19 -2.63
CA PHE A 380 29.56 -8.24 -1.18
C PHE A 380 28.14 -8.74 -0.88
N ARG A 381 27.16 -8.24 -1.62
CA ARG A 381 25.75 -8.55 -1.40
C ARG A 381 25.40 -9.95 -1.87
N ALA A 382 26.00 -10.41 -2.97
CA ALA A 382 25.87 -11.77 -3.44
C ALA A 382 26.39 -12.75 -2.37
N ILE A 383 27.55 -12.48 -1.77
CA ILE A 383 28.08 -13.24 -0.61
C ILE A 383 27.07 -13.24 0.55
N ARG A 384 26.61 -12.06 0.97
CA ARG A 384 25.65 -11.92 2.09
C ARG A 384 24.35 -12.70 1.85
N LYS A 385 23.86 -12.70 0.61
CA LYS A 385 22.64 -13.44 0.20
C LYS A 385 22.89 -14.92 -0.07
N LYS A 386 24.16 -15.36 -0.10
CA LYS A 386 24.56 -16.71 -0.48
C LYS A 386 24.16 -17.04 -1.93
N ASP A 387 24.25 -16.05 -2.81
CA ASP A 387 23.87 -16.13 -4.22
C ASP A 387 25.06 -16.62 -5.06
N HIS A 388 25.18 -17.93 -5.20
CA HIS A 388 26.33 -18.58 -5.82
C HIS A 388 26.50 -18.23 -7.30
N GLU A 389 25.40 -18.21 -8.05
CA GLU A 389 25.40 -17.93 -9.49
C GLU A 389 25.85 -16.48 -9.75
N MET A 390 25.39 -15.54 -8.93
CA MET A 390 25.83 -14.15 -8.99
C MET A 390 27.33 -13.99 -8.70
N ILE A 391 27.85 -14.72 -7.71
CA ILE A 391 29.28 -14.68 -7.36
C ILE A 391 30.12 -15.25 -8.51
N GLU A 392 29.73 -16.41 -9.04
CA GLU A 392 30.40 -17.03 -10.18
C GLU A 392 30.41 -16.12 -11.40
N TYR A 393 29.27 -15.50 -11.72
CA TYR A 393 29.17 -14.54 -12.80
C TYR A 393 30.10 -13.34 -12.59
N LEU A 394 30.06 -12.71 -11.41
CA LEU A 394 30.90 -11.56 -11.08
C LEU A 394 32.41 -11.85 -11.12
N PHE A 395 32.81 -13.12 -11.06
CA PHE A 395 34.21 -13.52 -11.29
C PHE A 395 34.58 -13.65 -12.77
N GLN A 396 33.61 -13.90 -13.64
CA GLN A 396 33.83 -14.07 -15.07
C GLN A 396 33.92 -12.73 -15.82
N ILE A 397 33.39 -11.65 -15.23
CA ILE A 397 33.38 -10.34 -15.86
C ILE A 397 34.78 -9.70 -15.87
N ASP A 398 35.06 -8.93 -16.91
CA ASP A 398 36.31 -8.19 -17.05
C ASP A 398 36.41 -7.11 -15.96
N GLY A 399 37.58 -6.95 -15.34
CA GLY A 399 37.78 -6.06 -14.20
C GLY A 399 37.53 -6.65 -12.80
N HIS A 400 37.23 -7.96 -12.67
CA HIS A 400 37.10 -8.63 -11.36
C HIS A 400 38.35 -8.48 -10.47
N GLN A 401 39.54 -8.35 -11.05
CA GLN A 401 40.77 -8.08 -10.30
C GLN A 401 40.71 -6.75 -9.54
N LYS A 402 40.07 -5.73 -10.13
CA LYS A 402 39.87 -4.42 -9.50
C LYS A 402 38.84 -4.51 -8.37
N ILE A 403 37.76 -5.27 -8.57
CA ILE A 403 36.77 -5.57 -7.52
C ILE A 403 37.45 -6.20 -6.30
N ILE A 404 38.27 -7.21 -6.57
CA ILE A 404 39.01 -7.95 -5.55
C ILE A 404 40.00 -7.04 -4.83
N GLN A 405 40.77 -6.23 -5.55
CA GLN A 405 41.70 -5.25 -4.97
C GLN A 405 40.98 -4.20 -4.12
N GLU A 406 39.83 -3.69 -4.55
CA GLU A 406 39.04 -2.72 -3.78
C GLU A 406 38.47 -3.34 -2.49
N LEU A 407 38.05 -4.60 -2.53
CA LEU A 407 37.59 -5.33 -1.35
C LEU A 407 38.74 -5.71 -0.39
N ASP A 408 39.93 -5.94 -0.94
CA ASP A 408 41.16 -6.30 -0.22
C ASP A 408 41.77 -5.08 0.49
N ASN A 409 41.79 -3.92 -0.16
CA ASN A 409 42.33 -2.67 0.39
C ASN A 409 41.66 -2.23 1.70
N ASN A 410 40.43 -2.72 1.98
CA ASN A 410 39.69 -2.40 3.21
C ASN A 410 39.61 -3.56 4.22
N GLY A 411 40.15 -4.75 3.91
CA GLY A 411 39.98 -5.96 4.73
C GLY A 411 38.52 -6.44 4.87
N GLU A 412 37.59 -5.82 4.15
CA GLU A 412 36.15 -6.03 4.26
C GLU A 412 35.74 -7.38 3.69
N LEU A 413 36.45 -7.92 2.70
CA LEU A 413 36.13 -9.20 2.08
C LEU A 413 36.09 -10.34 3.11
N PHE A 414 37.15 -10.44 3.92
CA PHE A 414 37.30 -11.48 4.94
C PHE A 414 36.29 -11.31 6.08
N LEU A 415 36.09 -10.09 6.57
CA LEU A 415 35.12 -9.78 7.62
C LEU A 415 33.68 -10.07 7.18
N THR A 416 33.35 -9.75 5.93
CA THR A 416 32.02 -10.02 5.36
C THR A 416 31.78 -11.50 5.21
N TYR A 417 32.77 -12.20 4.65
CA TYR A 417 32.68 -13.62 4.42
C TYR A 417 32.55 -14.41 5.75
N THR A 418 33.38 -14.10 6.74
CA THR A 418 33.33 -14.76 8.07
C THR A 418 32.01 -14.49 8.78
N SER A 419 31.45 -13.29 8.64
CA SER A 419 30.15 -12.92 9.20
C SER A 419 28.95 -13.62 8.54
N TYR A 420 29.09 -14.07 7.29
CA TYR A 420 28.00 -14.68 6.51
C TYR A 420 28.35 -16.07 5.97
N PHE A 421 29.21 -16.81 6.68
CA PHE A 421 29.82 -18.05 6.23
C PHE A 421 28.82 -18.99 5.52
N ASN A 422 29.22 -19.43 4.32
CA ASN A 422 28.53 -20.43 3.53
C ASN A 422 29.58 -21.27 2.80
N GLN A 423 29.50 -22.60 2.94
CA GLN A 423 30.47 -23.55 2.39
C GLN A 423 30.56 -23.52 0.86
N LYS A 424 29.45 -23.33 0.15
CA LYS A 424 29.44 -23.22 -1.32
C LYS A 424 30.09 -21.91 -1.77
N VAL A 425 29.78 -20.79 -1.10
CA VAL A 425 30.48 -19.50 -1.34
C VAL A 425 31.97 -19.65 -1.06
N ALA A 426 32.33 -20.29 0.06
CA ALA A 426 33.71 -20.57 0.45
C ALA A 426 34.49 -21.26 -0.67
N LYS A 427 33.88 -22.32 -1.21
CA LYS A 427 34.46 -23.13 -2.25
C LYS A 427 34.66 -22.32 -3.53
N ILE A 428 33.64 -21.58 -3.97
CA ILE A 428 33.74 -20.70 -5.14
C ILE A 428 34.88 -19.69 -4.98
N LEU A 429 35.03 -19.09 -3.79
CA LEU A 429 36.11 -18.13 -3.51
C LEU A 429 37.49 -18.80 -3.51
N LEU A 430 37.64 -19.98 -2.90
CA LEU A 430 38.95 -20.69 -2.82
C LEU A 430 39.38 -21.29 -4.15
N ASP A 431 38.43 -21.84 -4.91
CA ASP A 431 38.69 -22.50 -6.19
C ASP A 431 38.97 -21.49 -7.30
N ASN A 432 38.59 -20.21 -7.11
CA ASN A 432 38.82 -19.17 -8.10
C ASN A 432 40.29 -18.66 -8.04
N PRO A 433 41.07 -18.81 -9.13
CA PRO A 433 42.48 -18.42 -9.17
C PRO A 433 42.70 -16.90 -9.10
N ALA A 434 41.68 -16.10 -9.43
CA ALA A 434 41.75 -14.64 -9.37
C ALA A 434 41.51 -14.09 -7.97
N THR A 435 40.97 -14.90 -7.04
CA THR A 435 40.92 -14.56 -5.62
C THR A 435 42.34 -14.26 -5.16
N PRO A 436 42.61 -13.14 -4.46
CA PRO A 436 43.97 -12.71 -4.23
C PRO A 436 44.67 -13.73 -3.33
N THR A 437 45.94 -14.01 -3.61
CA THR A 437 46.83 -14.63 -2.63
C THR A 437 47.45 -13.47 -1.89
N ILE A 438 46.94 -13.13 -0.70
CA ILE A 438 47.49 -11.99 0.05
C ILE A 438 48.99 -12.28 0.29
N PRO A 439 49.91 -11.39 -0.13
CA PRO A 439 51.33 -11.63 0.03
C PRO A 439 51.79 -11.69 1.49
N ASN A 440 51.02 -11.10 2.42
CA ASN A 440 51.38 -10.96 3.84
C ASN A 440 50.41 -11.60 4.84
N ASP A 441 49.37 -12.31 4.39
CA ASP A 441 48.43 -12.95 5.30
C ASP A 441 47.96 -14.31 4.75
N GLN A 442 48.84 -15.31 4.83
CA GLN A 442 48.48 -16.72 4.69
C GLN A 442 47.38 -17.14 5.70
N GLY A 443 47.09 -16.32 6.71
CA GLY A 443 46.13 -16.57 7.77
C GLY A 443 44.70 -16.76 7.27
N TRP A 444 44.20 -15.94 6.35
CA TRP A 444 42.78 -16.01 6.00
C TRP A 444 42.42 -17.19 5.10
N ARG A 445 43.24 -17.55 4.09
CA ARG A 445 43.02 -18.76 3.27
C ARG A 445 43.11 -20.02 4.12
N THR A 446 44.10 -20.05 5.01
CA THR A 446 44.25 -21.12 6.01
C THR A 446 43.05 -21.16 6.94
N THR A 447 42.57 -20.01 7.42
CA THR A 447 41.36 -19.92 8.26
C THR A 447 40.11 -20.36 7.50
N LEU A 448 39.96 -20.00 6.23
CA LEU A 448 38.84 -20.44 5.39
C LEU A 448 38.89 -21.95 5.14
N ALA A 449 40.07 -22.48 4.82
CA ALA A 449 40.29 -23.91 4.62
C ALA A 449 40.04 -24.70 5.92
N VAL A 450 40.51 -24.18 7.06
CA VAL A 450 40.26 -24.76 8.39
C VAL A 450 38.78 -24.68 8.75
N LEU A 451 38.09 -23.56 8.51
CA LEU A 451 36.64 -23.46 8.71
C LEU A 451 35.90 -24.44 7.80
N MET A 452 36.26 -24.56 6.52
CA MET A 452 35.68 -25.55 5.62
C MET A 452 35.90 -26.99 6.08
N GLN A 453 37.07 -27.32 6.63
CA GLN A 453 37.35 -28.63 7.22
C GLN A 453 36.56 -28.85 8.52
N LEU A 454 36.45 -27.83 9.38
CA LEU A 454 35.66 -27.93 10.62
C LEU A 454 34.17 -28.11 10.31
N PHE A 455 33.61 -27.35 9.37
CA PHE A 455 32.20 -27.44 9.01
C PHE A 455 31.86 -28.64 8.13
N SER A 456 32.80 -29.22 7.37
CA SER A 456 32.57 -30.46 6.63
C SER A 456 32.53 -31.71 7.51
N THR A 457 33.03 -31.61 8.74
CA THR A 457 33.01 -32.70 9.73
C THR A 457 31.77 -32.69 10.65
N ILE A 458 30.95 -31.65 10.59
CA ILE A 458 29.69 -31.56 11.35
C ILE A 458 28.56 -32.03 10.42
N PRO A 459 27.93 -33.19 10.67
CA PRO A 459 26.75 -33.61 9.91
C PRO A 459 25.61 -32.62 10.19
N ILE A 460 25.01 -32.08 9.11
CA ILE A 460 23.85 -31.18 9.15
C ILE A 460 22.58 -31.98 9.40
#